data_AF-A0A2V7HMR3-F1
#
_entry.id   AF-A0A2V7HMR3-F1
#
_cell.length_a   1.000
_cell.length_b   1.000
_cell.length_c   1.000
_cell.angle_alpha   90.00
_cell.angle_beta   90.00
_cell.angle_gamma   90.00
#
_symmetry.space_group_name_H-M   'P 1'
#
loop_
_entity.id
_entity.type
_entity.pdbx_description
1 polymer ?
#
loop_
_entity_poly.entity_id
_entity_poly.type
_entity_poly.pdbx_seq_one_letter_code
_entity_poly.pdbx_strand_id
1 'polypeptide(L)'
;PALLKHFVDTFEKYAVEALIGPTTPSVAVPQGPEASSLETFVRFIRNTDPGSNAGMPGLTIPAGLGPTTRLPVGLSLDGLPDSDERLLAVGLAIEHVLGRTPPPPSR
;
A
#
# COMPACT_ATOMS: atom_id res chain seq x y z
N PRO A 1 -18.12 9.56 7.85
CA PRO A 1 -18.29 8.54 8.92
C PRO A 1 -17.07 8.56 9.86
N ALA A 2 -17.14 7.92 11.04
CA ALA A 2 -16.11 8.04 12.09
C ALA A 2 -14.68 7.68 11.66
N LEU A 3 -14.52 6.71 10.73
CA LEU A 3 -13.23 6.31 10.18
C LEU A 3 -12.57 7.42 9.34
N LEU A 4 -13.33 8.06 8.43
CA LEU A 4 -12.83 9.22 7.67
C LEU A 4 -12.40 10.35 8.61
N LYS A 5 -13.16 10.62 9.67
CA LYS A 5 -12.78 11.63 10.66
C LYS A 5 -11.44 11.29 11.29
N HIS A 6 -11.21 10.02 11.65
CA HIS A 6 -9.93 9.59 12.22
C HIS A 6 -8.74 9.83 11.28
N PHE A 7 -8.92 9.58 9.98
CA PHE A 7 -7.92 9.92 8.97
C PHE A 7 -7.66 11.43 8.91
N VAL A 8 -8.72 12.24 8.75
CA VAL A 8 -8.59 13.71 8.69
C VAL A 8 -7.88 14.25 9.93
N ASP A 9 -8.32 13.86 11.13
CA ASP A 9 -7.70 14.26 12.40
C ASP A 9 -6.21 13.88 12.46
N THR A 10 -5.84 12.72 11.89
CA THR A 10 -4.45 12.25 11.85
C THR A 10 -3.59 13.11 10.92
N PHE A 11 -4.09 13.42 9.72
CA PHE A 11 -3.40 14.27 8.76
C PHE A 11 -3.18 15.68 9.34
N GLU A 12 -4.22 16.27 9.95
CA GLU A 12 -4.15 17.58 10.59
C GLU A 12 -3.18 17.58 11.77
N LYS A 13 -3.28 16.59 12.66
CA LYS A 13 -2.45 16.49 13.87
C LYS A 13 -0.96 16.39 13.56
N TYR A 14 -0.60 15.61 12.54
CA TYR A 14 0.81 15.36 12.21
C TYR A 14 1.32 16.20 11.03
N ALA A 15 0.47 17.03 10.42
CA ALA A 15 0.78 17.83 9.25
C ALA A 15 1.44 17.01 8.13
N VAL A 16 0.84 15.85 7.81
CA VAL A 16 1.32 14.93 6.77
C VAL A 16 0.42 15.00 5.54
N GLU A 17 0.99 14.71 4.37
CA GLU A 17 0.25 14.71 3.09
C GLU A 17 -0.10 13.31 2.58
N ALA A 18 0.50 12.28 3.18
CA ALA A 18 0.16 10.89 2.94
C ALA A 18 0.49 10.05 4.17
N LEU A 19 -0.27 8.98 4.39
CA LEU A 19 0.10 7.89 5.27
C LEU A 19 0.84 6.83 4.48
N ILE A 20 1.87 6.24 5.08
CA ILE A 20 2.79 5.31 4.41
C ILE A 20 2.92 4.03 5.22
N GLY A 21 2.94 2.89 4.52
CA GLY A 21 3.16 1.58 5.13
C GLY A 21 3.33 0.48 4.08
N PRO A 22 3.69 -0.75 4.47
CA PRO A 22 3.68 -1.87 3.53
C PRO A 22 2.27 -2.10 2.99
N THR A 23 2.10 -2.29 1.69
CA THR A 23 0.77 -2.55 1.10
C THR A 23 0.15 -3.82 1.68
N THR A 24 0.94 -4.90 1.77
CA THR A 24 0.53 -6.17 2.34
C THR A 24 1.52 -6.61 3.43
N PRO A 25 1.07 -7.27 4.51
CA PRO A 25 1.96 -7.76 5.57
C PRO A 25 2.89 -8.91 5.14
N SER A 26 2.63 -9.52 3.99
CA SER A 26 3.40 -10.64 3.44
C SER A 26 3.48 -10.56 1.92
N VAL A 27 4.54 -11.12 1.34
CA VAL A 27 4.65 -11.37 -0.10
C VAL A 27 3.65 -12.43 -0.57
N ALA A 28 3.55 -12.62 -1.88
CA ALA A 28 2.66 -13.62 -2.47
C ALA A 28 2.82 -15.01 -1.82
N VAL A 29 1.70 -15.61 -1.43
CA VAL A 29 1.63 -16.99 -0.92
C VAL A 29 1.56 -17.99 -2.08
N PRO A 30 1.96 -19.26 -1.87
CA PRO A 30 1.75 -20.31 -2.86
C PRO A 30 0.27 -20.43 -3.24
N GLN A 31 0.01 -20.77 -4.50
CA GLN A 31 -1.35 -21.06 -4.95
C GLN A 31 -1.87 -22.33 -4.28
N GLY A 32 -3.16 -22.32 -3.93
CA GLY A 32 -3.85 -23.44 -3.29
C GLY A 32 -5.07 -22.96 -2.49
N PRO A 33 -5.82 -23.88 -1.86
CA PRO A 33 -7.02 -23.53 -1.08
C PRO A 33 -6.76 -22.47 0.01
N GLU A 34 -5.61 -22.55 0.67
CA GLU A 34 -5.21 -21.59 1.71
C GLU A 34 -5.00 -20.17 1.20
N ALA A 35 -4.66 -20.00 -0.09
CA ALA A 35 -4.53 -18.67 -0.69
C ALA A 35 -5.87 -17.92 -0.76
N SER A 36 -6.98 -18.67 -0.78
CA SER A 36 -8.35 -18.17 -0.82
C SER A 36 -9.06 -18.24 0.54
N SER A 37 -8.35 -18.59 1.61
CA SER A 37 -8.95 -18.65 2.95
C SER A 37 -9.29 -17.26 3.47
N LEU A 38 -10.31 -17.17 4.34
CA LEU A 38 -10.68 -15.92 5.00
C LEU A 38 -9.50 -15.34 5.79
N GLU A 39 -8.70 -16.20 6.43
CA GLU A 39 -7.50 -15.78 7.17
C GLU A 39 -6.50 -15.09 6.24
N THR A 40 -6.19 -15.70 5.09
CA THR A 40 -5.29 -15.08 4.10
C THR A 40 -5.86 -13.77 3.59
N PHE A 41 -7.16 -13.71 3.28
CA PHE A 41 -7.80 -12.48 2.83
C PHE A 41 -7.65 -11.36 3.87
N VAL A 42 -8.09 -11.59 5.12
CA VAL A 42 -8.01 -10.60 6.22
C VAL A 42 -6.58 -10.16 6.47
N ARG A 43 -5.60 -11.08 6.39
CA ARG A 43 -4.18 -10.75 6.53
C ARG A 43 -3.72 -9.79 5.42
N PHE A 44 -4.04 -10.08 4.16
CA PHE A 44 -3.52 -9.31 3.03
C PHE A 44 -4.17 -7.92 2.91
N ILE A 45 -5.43 -7.76 3.28
CA ILE A 45 -6.12 -6.47 3.21
C ILE A 45 -5.90 -5.58 4.44
N ARG A 46 -5.21 -6.08 5.48
CA ARG A 46 -5.09 -5.41 6.80
C ARG A 46 -4.77 -3.91 6.70
N ASN A 47 -3.92 -3.51 5.74
CA ASN A 47 -3.49 -2.13 5.58
C ASN A 47 -4.30 -1.36 4.51
N THR A 48 -4.92 -2.06 3.55
CA THR A 48 -5.67 -1.43 2.45
C THR A 48 -7.16 -1.27 2.74
N ASP A 49 -7.71 -2.11 3.63
CA ASP A 49 -9.13 -2.13 3.99
C ASP A 49 -9.60 -0.82 4.65
N PRO A 50 -8.87 -0.24 5.64
CA PRO A 50 -9.33 0.99 6.27
C PRO A 50 -9.44 2.17 5.30
N GLY A 51 -8.44 2.37 4.43
CA GLY A 51 -8.44 3.45 3.44
C GLY A 51 -9.57 3.28 2.42
N SER A 52 -9.75 2.06 1.91
CA SER A 52 -10.83 1.71 0.97
C SER A 52 -12.22 1.99 1.56
N ASN A 53 -12.47 1.57 2.81
CA ASN A 53 -13.74 1.78 3.50
C ASN A 53 -13.96 3.24 3.95
N ALA A 54 -12.89 4.03 4.04
CA ALA A 54 -12.95 5.46 4.33
C ALA A 54 -13.14 6.34 3.09
N GLY A 55 -13.01 5.77 1.88
CA GLY A 55 -13.07 6.53 0.62
C GLY A 55 -11.81 7.34 0.33
N MET A 56 -10.67 6.88 0.83
CA MET A 56 -9.37 7.55 0.66
C MET A 56 -8.73 7.10 -0.67
N PRO A 57 -8.10 8.01 -1.46
CA PRO A 57 -7.25 7.59 -2.56
C PRO A 57 -6.02 6.85 -2.02
N GLY A 58 -5.69 5.72 -2.65
CA GLY A 58 -4.55 4.87 -2.30
C GLY A 58 -3.67 4.58 -3.51
N LEU A 59 -2.36 4.58 -3.32
CA LEU A 59 -1.34 4.31 -4.34
C LEU A 59 -0.36 3.26 -3.81
N THR A 60 -0.07 2.21 -4.60
CA THR A 60 1.00 1.25 -4.28
C THR A 60 2.15 1.39 -5.25
N ILE A 61 3.36 1.51 -4.69
CA ILE A 61 4.62 1.65 -5.42
C ILE A 61 5.46 0.39 -5.17
N PRO A 62 6.07 -0.22 -6.20
CA PRO A 62 7.04 -1.29 -6.01
C PRO A 62 8.22 -0.82 -5.17
N ALA A 63 8.54 -1.55 -4.10
CA ALA A 63 9.61 -1.22 -3.16
C ALA A 63 10.75 -2.26 -3.17
N GLY A 64 10.96 -2.91 -4.31
CA GLY A 64 11.98 -3.94 -4.51
C GLY A 64 11.48 -5.37 -4.26
N LEU A 65 12.42 -6.25 -3.92
CA LEU A 65 12.19 -7.68 -3.71
C LEU A 65 12.54 -8.07 -2.27
N GLY A 66 11.74 -8.97 -1.69
CA GLY A 66 12.04 -9.57 -0.39
C GLY A 66 13.42 -10.24 -0.39
N PRO A 67 14.22 -10.10 0.67
CA PRO A 67 15.61 -10.55 0.69
C PRO A 67 15.72 -12.08 0.54
N THR A 68 14.81 -12.83 1.18
CA THR A 68 14.80 -14.30 1.16
C THR A 68 13.89 -14.85 0.05
N THR A 69 12.69 -14.30 -0.09
CA THR A 69 11.67 -14.83 -1.01
C THR A 69 11.91 -14.41 -2.46
N ARG A 70 12.66 -13.32 -2.67
CA ARG A 70 12.87 -12.69 -3.99
C ARG A 70 11.57 -12.29 -4.69
N LEU A 71 10.47 -12.17 -3.95
CA LEU A 71 9.17 -11.74 -4.44
C LEU A 71 8.98 -10.23 -4.27
N PRO A 72 8.18 -9.56 -5.13
CA PRO A 72 7.91 -8.13 -5.01
C PRO A 72 7.30 -7.74 -3.66
N VAL A 73 7.75 -6.60 -3.13
CA VAL A 73 7.13 -5.92 -1.99
C VAL A 73 6.59 -4.57 -2.43
N GLY A 74 5.45 -4.16 -1.85
CA GLY A 74 4.78 -2.90 -2.17
C GLY A 74 4.78 -1.95 -0.99
N LEU A 75 4.93 -0.66 -1.29
CA LEU A 75 4.74 0.45 -0.36
C LEU A 75 3.43 1.16 -0.71
N SER A 76 2.51 1.23 0.24
CA SER A 76 1.24 1.93 0.11
C SER A 76 1.38 3.38 0.57
N LEU A 77 0.70 4.27 -0.14
CA LEU A 77 0.45 5.65 0.22
C LEU A 77 -1.05 5.89 0.21
N ASP A 78 -1.61 6.41 1.31
CA ASP A 78 -2.99 6.87 1.36
C ASP A 78 -3.03 8.38 1.53
N GLY A 79 -3.82 9.07 0.71
CA GLY A 79 -4.05 10.52 0.76
C GLY A 79 -5.46 10.87 1.23
N LEU A 80 -5.74 12.15 1.50
CA LEU A 80 -7.10 12.62 1.78
C LEU A 80 -8.00 12.57 0.53
N PRO A 81 -9.34 12.58 0.66
CA PRO A 81 -10.23 12.70 -0.50
C PRO A 81 -9.85 13.88 -1.41
N ASP A 82 -10.03 13.71 -2.72
CA ASP A 82 -9.72 14.69 -3.76
C ASP A 82 -8.23 15.11 -3.85
N SER A 83 -7.31 14.26 -3.37
CA SER A 83 -5.85 14.54 -3.36
C SER A 83 -5.02 13.69 -4.32
N ASP A 84 -5.64 12.99 -5.28
CA ASP A 84 -4.99 12.05 -6.20
C ASP A 84 -3.76 12.64 -6.91
N GLU A 85 -3.83 13.88 -7.40
CA GLU A 85 -2.70 14.55 -8.05
C GLU A 85 -1.51 14.74 -7.10
N ARG A 86 -1.79 15.15 -5.85
CA ARG A 86 -0.76 15.30 -4.82
C ARG A 86 -0.17 13.95 -4.44
N LEU A 87 -1.01 12.92 -4.30
CA LEU A 87 -0.60 11.56 -3.96
C LEU A 87 0.30 10.96 -5.05
N LEU A 88 -0.05 11.16 -6.32
CA LEU A 88 0.78 10.77 -7.46
C LEU A 88 2.11 11.51 -7.47
N ALA A 89 2.13 12.82 -7.16
CA ALA A 89 3.39 13.58 -7.07
C ALA A 89 4.30 13.06 -5.94
N VAL A 90 3.74 12.71 -4.78
CA VAL A 90 4.50 12.03 -3.71
C VAL A 90 5.02 10.68 -4.19
N GLY A 91 4.18 9.90 -4.88
CA GLY A 91 4.56 8.60 -5.38
C GLY A 91 5.68 8.63 -6.40
N LEU A 92 5.67 9.59 -7.33
CA LEU A 92 6.76 9.81 -8.29
C LEU A 92 8.07 10.17 -7.58
N ALA A 93 8.01 11.01 -6.54
CA ALA A 93 9.19 11.35 -5.75
C ALA A 93 9.76 10.12 -5.03
N ILE A 94 8.91 9.24 -4.50
CA ILE A 94 9.33 7.99 -3.85
C ILE A 94 9.89 7.00 -4.87
N GLU A 95 9.23 6.82 -6.02
CA GLU A 95 9.73 5.96 -7.11
C GLU A 95 11.13 6.37 -7.56
N HIS A 96 11.41 7.68 -7.62
CA HIS A 96 12.75 8.18 -7.94
C HIS A 96 13.83 7.73 -6.94
N VAL A 97 13.48 7.62 -5.66
CA VAL A 97 14.39 7.16 -4.60
C VAL A 97 14.54 5.65 -4.61
N LEU A 98 13.44 4.91 -4.77
CA LEU A 98 13.44 3.44 -4.73
C LEU A 98 14.00 2.82 -6.02
N GLY A 99 13.89 3.55 -7.14
CA GLY A 99 14.19 3.03 -8.46
C GLY A 99 13.18 1.98 -8.93
N ARG A 100 13.47 1.35 -10.06
CA ARG A 100 12.60 0.33 -10.66
C ARG A 100 12.90 -1.06 -10.09
N THR A 101 11.87 -1.77 -9.68
CA THR A 101 11.96 -3.21 -9.40
C THR A 101 12.32 -3.97 -10.68
N PRO A 102 13.28 -4.91 -10.65
CA PRO A 102 13.62 -5.72 -11.82
C PRO A 102 12.39 -6.46 -12.38
N PRO A 103 12.31 -6.67 -13.71
CA PRO A 103 11.27 -7.51 -14.26
C PRO A 103 11.39 -8.95 -13.74
N PRO A 104 10.29 -9.73 -13.74
CA PRO A 104 10.38 -11.15 -13.44
C PRO A 104 11.33 -11.86 -14.41
N PRO A 105 11.98 -12.97 -14.00
CA PRO A 105 12.82 -13.76 -14.88
C PRO A 105 12.04 -14.19 -16.13
N SER A 106 12.70 -14.20 -17.29
CA SER A 106 12.14 -14.83 -18.48
C SER A 106 11.90 -16.32 -18.20
N ARG A 107 10.76 -16.84 -18.69
CA ARG A 107 10.41 -18.26 -18.61
C ARG A 107 11.39 -19.15 -19.37
#